data_AF-A0A975C6T1-F1
#
_entry.id   AF-A0A975C6T1-F1
#
_cell.length_a   1.000
_cell.length_b   1.000
_cell.length_c   1.000
_cell.angle_alpha   90.00
_cell.angle_beta   90.00
_cell.angle_gamma   90.00
#
_symmetry.space_group_name_H-M   'P 1'
#
loop_
_entity.id
_entity.type
_entity.pdbx_description
1 polymer ?
#
loop_
_entity_poly.entity_id
_entity_poly.type
_entity_poly.pdbx_seq_one_letter_code
_entity_poly.pdbx_strand_id
1 'polypeptide(L)'
;MSGRTLEPDVLGGAGAPDIPAVLEGRFADGVLVFTKFSEGGGHIDPIHYEGLVSTAGDEISGTWTIKADWSGTFRMQRRVVSAEKTVQREAAIRT
;
A
#
# COMPACT_ATOMS: atom_id res chain seq x y z
N MET A 1 0.07 13.01 -1.80
CA MET A 1 -0.70 12.13 -0.90
C MET A 1 0.26 11.17 -0.22
N SER A 2 -0.01 10.78 1.02
CA SER A 2 0.81 9.82 1.75
C SER A 2 -0.05 8.74 2.40
N GLY A 3 0.57 7.61 2.74
CA GLY A 3 -0.09 6.48 3.39
C GLY A 3 0.90 5.60 4.14
N ARG A 4 0.38 4.63 4.89
CA ARG A 4 1.18 3.61 5.57
C ARG A 4 0.56 2.23 5.32
N THR A 5 1.41 1.22 5.19
CA THR A 5 1.00 -0.18 5.14
C THR A 5 1.78 -0.99 6.17
N LEU A 6 1.25 -2.17 6.48
CA LEU A 6 1.89 -3.17 7.30
C LEU A 6 1.71 -4.50 6.58
N GLU A 7 2.79 -5.22 6.30
CA GLU A 7 2.76 -6.50 5.59
C GLU A 7 3.46 -7.60 6.42
N PRO A 8 2.97 -8.85 6.39
CA PRO A 8 3.68 -9.94 7.04
C PRO A 8 5.08 -10.13 6.47
N ASP A 9 6.07 -10.35 7.33
CA ASP A 9 7.40 -10.75 6.90
C ASP A 9 7.40 -12.24 6.52
N VAL A 10 7.14 -12.50 5.23
CA VAL A 10 7.11 -13.86 4.68
C VAL A 10 8.51 -14.46 4.49
N LEU A 11 9.58 -13.66 4.67
CA LEU A 11 10.98 -14.10 4.50
C LEU A 11 11.71 -14.30 5.84
N GLY A 12 11.31 -13.58 6.89
CA GLY A 12 11.93 -13.57 8.21
C GLY A 12 11.69 -14.80 9.07
N GLY A 13 10.89 -15.76 8.60
CA GLY A 13 10.56 -17.00 9.32
C GLY A 13 9.43 -16.84 10.33
N ALA A 14 9.12 -17.92 11.05
CA ALA A 14 7.99 -17.95 11.98
C ALA A 14 8.16 -16.94 13.14
N GLY A 15 7.19 -16.05 13.32
CA GLY A 15 7.20 -15.04 14.38
C GLY A 15 7.98 -13.78 14.04
N ALA A 16 8.46 -13.64 12.80
CA ALA A 16 9.01 -12.37 12.33
C ALA A 16 7.95 -11.25 12.45
N PRO A 17 8.34 -10.05 12.89
CA PRO A 17 7.42 -8.93 13.00
C PRO A 17 6.95 -8.51 11.61
N ASP A 18 5.73 -7.99 11.52
CA ASP A 18 5.27 -7.36 10.29
C ASP A 18 6.17 -6.17 9.89
N ILE A 19 6.28 -5.94 8.59
CA ILE A 19 7.11 -4.92 7.98
C ILE A 19 6.26 -3.67 7.72
N PRO A 20 6.51 -2.55 8.42
CA PRO A 20 5.85 -1.30 8.10
C PRO A 20 6.41 -0.71 6.81
N ALA A 21 5.60 0.06 6.10
CA ALA A 21 6.03 0.83 4.95
C ALA A 21 5.31 2.18 4.89
N VAL A 22 5.99 3.17 4.29
CA VAL A 22 5.41 4.46 3.93
C VAL A 22 5.13 4.53 2.44
N LEU A 23 4.02 5.17 2.08
CA LEU A 23 3.61 5.43 0.72
C LEU A 23 3.67 6.92 0.45
N GLU A 24 4.26 7.32 -0.66
CA GLU A 24 4.28 8.71 -1.13
C GLU A 24 3.90 8.76 -2.59
N GLY A 25 3.00 9.67 -2.97
CA GLY A 25 2.52 9.72 -4.34
C GLY A 25 1.60 10.87 -4.68
N ARG A 26 0.93 10.74 -5.82
CA ARG A 26 -0.03 11.69 -6.36
C ARG A 26 -1.18 10.97 -7.06
N PHE A 27 -2.34 11.62 -7.07
CA PHE A 27 -3.51 11.20 -7.81
C PHE A 27 -4.00 12.38 -8.65
N ALA A 28 -4.16 12.15 -9.95
CA ALA A 28 -4.69 13.14 -10.89
C ALA A 28 -5.35 12.41 -12.07
N ASP A 29 -6.49 12.92 -12.54
CA ASP A 29 -7.17 12.45 -13.75
C ASP A 29 -7.42 10.92 -13.79
N GLY A 30 -7.75 10.33 -12.64
CA GLY A 30 -8.00 8.89 -12.52
C GLY A 30 -6.73 8.04 -12.44
N VAL A 31 -5.54 8.63 -12.55
CA VAL A 31 -4.25 7.95 -12.43
C VAL A 31 -3.68 8.12 -11.03
N LEU A 32 -3.38 7.02 -10.35
CA LEU A 32 -2.66 6.98 -9.09
C LEU A 32 -1.22 6.53 -9.34
N VAL A 33 -0.26 7.35 -8.92
CA VAL A 33 1.17 7.01 -8.92
C VAL A 33 1.71 7.15 -7.50
N PHE A 34 2.32 6.10 -6.97
CA PHE A 34 2.96 6.15 -5.65
C PHE A 34 4.17 5.22 -5.56
N THR A 35 5.07 5.55 -4.64
CA THR A 35 6.21 4.72 -4.28
C THR A 35 6.02 4.19 -2.87
N LYS A 36 6.25 2.89 -2.68
CA LYS A 36 6.29 2.22 -1.38
C LYS A 36 7.75 2.10 -0.92
N PHE A 37 8.01 2.54 0.31
CA PHE A 37 9.30 2.39 0.98
C PHE A 37 9.10 1.53 2.23
N SER A 38 9.58 0.28 2.19
CA SER A 38 9.56 -0.62 3.35
C SER A 38 10.57 -0.17 4.40
N GLU A 39 10.18 -0.24 5.66
CA GLU A 39 10.99 0.17 6.82
C GLU A 39 11.64 -1.05 7.51
N GLY A 40 11.89 -2.16 6.77
CA GLY A 40 12.45 -3.40 7.32
C GLY A 40 12.38 -4.63 6.40
N GLY A 41 12.66 -5.81 6.98
CA GLY A 41 12.51 -7.12 6.33
C GLY A 41 13.46 -7.42 5.16
N GLY A 42 14.55 -6.65 5.02
CA GLY A 42 15.48 -6.79 3.89
C GLY A 42 14.97 -6.22 2.56
N HIS A 43 13.80 -5.60 2.54
CA HIS A 43 13.27 -4.88 1.37
C HIS A 43 13.88 -3.47 1.32
N ILE A 44 14.99 -3.34 0.59
CA ILE A 44 15.73 -2.08 0.48
C ILE A 44 15.27 -1.22 -0.71
N ASP A 45 14.70 -1.85 -1.75
CA ASP A 45 14.39 -1.17 -3.00
C ASP A 45 12.97 -0.58 -3.01
N PRO A 46 12.81 0.71 -3.38
CA PRO A 46 11.50 1.32 -3.51
C PRO A 46 10.67 0.67 -4.62
N ILE A 47 9.40 0.36 -4.30
CA ILE A 47 8.47 -0.22 -5.26
C ILE A 47 7.60 0.88 -5.84
N HIS A 48 7.67 1.06 -7.15
CA HIS A 48 6.92 2.09 -7.88
C HIS A 48 5.62 1.49 -8.40
N TYR A 49 4.50 2.13 -8.10
CA TYR A 49 3.17 1.74 -8.56
C TYR A 49 2.57 2.83 -9.44
N GLU A 50 1.98 2.41 -10.55
CA GLU A 50 1.15 3.24 -11.41
C GLU A 50 -0.12 2.46 -11.76
N GLY A 51 -1.28 3.07 -11.58
CA GLY A 51 -2.54 2.43 -11.88
C GLY A 51 -3.71 3.38 -12.10
N LEU A 52 -4.73 2.86 -12.76
CA LEU A 52 -5.99 3.55 -13.01
C LEU A 52 -6.99 3.22 -11.92
N VAL A 53 -7.61 4.27 -11.36
CA VAL A 53 -8.70 4.16 -10.40
C VAL A 53 -10.01 3.99 -11.16
N SER A 54 -10.85 3.04 -10.74
CA SER A 54 -12.17 2.81 -11.32
C SER A 54 -13.05 4.05 -11.18
N THR A 55 -14.06 4.17 -12.05
CA THR A 55 -15.06 5.27 -11.95
C THR A 55 -15.83 5.24 -10.64
N ALA A 56 -15.99 4.07 -10.03
CA ALA A 56 -16.59 3.89 -8.71
C ALA A 56 -15.63 4.22 -7.54
N GLY A 57 -14.34 4.42 -7.81
CA GLY A 57 -13.34 4.79 -6.78
C GLY A 57 -12.98 3.66 -5.82
N ASP A 58 -13.40 2.43 -6.12
CA ASP A 58 -13.28 1.25 -5.27
C ASP A 58 -12.21 0.26 -5.74
N GLU A 59 -11.66 0.45 -6.93
CA GLU A 59 -10.67 -0.43 -7.51
C GLU A 59 -9.53 0.35 -8.16
N ILE A 60 -8.32 -0.21 -8.11
CA ILE A 60 -7.14 0.29 -8.81
C ILE A 60 -6.50 -0.89 -9.54
N SER A 61 -6.23 -0.73 -10.83
CA SER A 61 -5.52 -1.74 -11.64
C SER A 61 -4.33 -1.11 -12.34
N GLY A 62 -3.20 -1.81 -12.38
CA GLY A 62 -1.98 -1.22 -12.94
C GLY A 62 -0.75 -2.12 -12.83
N THR A 63 0.41 -1.49 -12.79
CA THR A 63 1.72 -2.16 -12.72
C THR A 63 2.55 -1.67 -11.54
N TRP A 64 3.38 -2.58 -11.02
CA TRP A 64 4.43 -2.25 -10.07
C TRP A 64 5.81 -2.58 -10.66
N THR A 65 6.83 -1.83 -10.25
CA THR A 65 8.22 -2.03 -10.67
C THR A 65 9.17 -1.80 -9.50
N ILE A 66 10.12 -2.72 -9.32
CA ILE A 66 11.35 -2.56 -8.54
C ILE A 66 12.46 -2.35 -9.56
N LYS A 67 13.15 -1.22 -9.49
CA LYS A 67 14.07 -0.79 -10.55
C LYS A 67 15.15 -1.85 -10.79
N ALA A 68 15.26 -2.32 -12.03
CA ALA A 68 16.23 -3.31 -12.51
C ALA A 68 16.04 -4.76 -12.00
N ASP A 69 15.12 -5.01 -11.08
CA ASP A 69 14.87 -6.34 -10.55
C ASP A 69 13.59 -6.91 -11.15
N TRP A 70 12.43 -6.51 -10.63
CA TRP A 70 11.16 -7.19 -10.88
C TRP A 70 10.04 -6.21 -11.22
N SER A 71 9.05 -6.71 -11.95
CA SER A 71 7.84 -5.96 -12.27
C SER A 71 6.65 -6.89 -12.42
N GLY A 72 5.45 -6.36 -12.26
CA GLY A 72 4.23 -7.12 -12.48
C GLY A 72 2.99 -6.27 -12.53
N THR A 73 1.85 -6.91 -12.79
CA THR A 73 0.53 -6.28 -12.72
C THR A 73 -0.04 -6.40 -11.30
N PHE A 74 -0.90 -5.46 -10.91
CA PHE A 74 -1.66 -5.54 -9.67
C PHE A 74 -3.12 -5.13 -9.85
N ARG A 75 -3.94 -5.55 -8.88
CA ARG A 75 -5.30 -5.07 -8.66
C ARG A 75 -5.50 -4.84 -7.17
N MET A 76 -5.98 -3.66 -6.78
CA MET A 76 -6.34 -3.31 -5.40
C MET A 76 -7.83 -3.04 -5.33
N GLN A 77 -8.50 -3.54 -4.30
CA GLN A 77 -9.92 -3.31 -4.06
C GLN A 77 -10.12 -2.73 -2.67
N ARG A 78 -10.86 -1.62 -2.59
CA ARG A 78 -11.32 -1.05 -1.33
C ARG A 78 -12.49 -1.89 -0.83
N ARG A 79 -12.27 -2.71 0.19
CA ARG A 79 -13.41 -3.28 0.93
C ARG A 79 -14.17 -2.14 1.61
N VAL A 80 -15.48 -2.07 1.37
CA VAL A 80 -16.37 -1.18 2.13
C VAL A 80 -16.32 -1.64 3.59
N VAL A 81 -15.65 -0.87 4.42
CA VAL A 81 -15.77 -0.99 5.87
C VAL A 81 -16.95 -0.10 6.23
N SER A 82 -18.02 -0.65 6.81
CA SER A 82 -19.16 0.17 7.26
C SER A 82 -18.66 1.31 8.15
N ALA A 83 -19.28 2.49 8.03
CA ALA A 83 -18.85 3.73 8.69
C ALA A 83 -18.63 3.58 10.22
N GLU A 84 -19.31 2.62 10.84
CA GLU A 84 -19.19 2.26 12.26
C GLU A 84 -17.79 1.77 12.69
N LYS A 85 -16.98 1.19 11.78
CA LYS A 85 -15.62 0.71 12.12
C LYS A 85 -14.53 1.77 11.97
N THR A 86 -14.82 2.90 11.35
CA THR A 86 -13.81 3.97 11.11
C THR A 86 -13.54 4.76 12.39
N VAL A 87 -14.57 5.00 13.21
CA VAL A 87 -14.47 5.80 14.45
C VAL A 87 -13.63 5.10 15.53
N GLN A 88 -13.61 3.76 15.58
CA GLN A 88 -12.83 3.04 16.59
C GLN A 88 -11.32 2.99 16.33
N ARG A 89 -10.85 3.23 15.09
CA ARG A 89 -9.41 3.28 14.78
C ARG A 89 -8.76 4.63 15.11
N GLU A 90 -9.50 5.73 15.07
CA GLU A 90 -8.96 7.05 15.43
C GLU A 90 -8.89 7.28 16.94
N ALA A 91 -9.79 6.68 17.72
CA ALA A 91 -9.79 6.79 19.19
C ALA A 91 -8.61 6.02 19.84
N ALA A 92 -8.16 4.92 19.23
CA ALA A 92 -7.08 4.08 19.76
C ALA A 92 -5.66 4.65 19.53
N ILE A 93 -5.51 5.75 18.78
CA ILE A 93 -4.23 6.41 18.51
C ILE A 93 -3.99 7.59 19.47
N ARG A 94 -4.98 7.96 20.30
CA ARG A 94 -4.92 9.10 21.23
C ARG A 94 -5.01 8.71 22.71
N THR A 95 -4.81 7.44 23.07
CA THR A 95 -4.67 7.01 24.48
C THR A 95 -3.26 6.54 24.73
#